data_AF-A0A699UZY0-F1
#
_entry.id   AF-A0A699UZY0-F1
#
_cell.length_a   1.000
_cell.length_b   1.000
_cell.length_c   1.000
_cell.angle_alpha   90.00
_cell.angle_beta   90.00
_cell.angle_gamma   90.00
#
_symmetry.space_group_name_H-M   'P 1'
#
loop_
_entity.id
_entity.type
_entity.pdbx_description
1 polymer ?
#
loop_
_entity_poly.entity_id
_entity_poly.type
_entity_poly.pdbx_seq_one_letter_code
_entity_poly.pdbx_strand_id
1 'polypeptide(L)' 'MIEVTNEKVAVAKEKLKEARTRQKSYANKHRRSIEFHPGDRVFLKVSPAHGVRRFGIKGKLSPRFIGPFEIL' A
#
# COMPACT_ATOMS: atom_id res chain seq x y z
N MET A 1 -20.80 39.16 0.76
CA MET A 1 -21.20 37.81 0.27
C MET A 1 -20.10 37.16 -0.59
N ILE A 2 -19.48 37.93 -1.50
CA ILE A 2 -18.41 37.46 -2.40
C ILE A 2 -17.14 36.97 -1.67
N GLU A 3 -16.73 37.68 -0.61
CA GLU A 3 -15.53 37.30 0.15
C GLU A 3 -15.71 35.97 0.89
N VAL A 4 -16.84 35.79 1.56
CA VAL A 4 -17.20 34.54 2.26
C VAL A 4 -17.27 33.34 1.29
N THR A 5 -17.74 33.56 0.06
CA THR A 5 -17.73 32.51 -0.96
C THR A 5 -16.32 32.19 -1.45
N ASN A 6 -15.44 33.19 -1.58
CA ASN A 6 -14.05 32.97 -1.97
C ASN A 6 -13.26 32.19 -0.92
N GLU A 7 -13.49 32.47 0.37
CA GLU A 7 -12.88 31.72 1.48
C GLU A 7 -13.29 30.24 1.43
N LYS A 8 -14.58 29.96 1.22
CA LYS A 8 -15.07 28.57 1.11
C LYS A 8 -14.46 27.84 -0.10
N VAL A 9 -14.29 28.53 -1.23
CA VAL A 9 -13.62 27.98 -2.43
C VAL A 9 -12.14 27.71 -2.16
N ALA A 10 -11.44 28.58 -1.43
CA ALA A 10 -10.04 28.37 -1.05
C ALA A 10 -9.88 27.13 -0.16
N VAL A 11 -10.74 26.97 0.85
CA VAL A 11 -10.76 25.79 1.73
C VAL A 11 -11.04 24.51 0.95
N ALA A 12 -11.98 24.52 -0.01
CA ALA A 12 -12.28 23.37 -0.83
C ALA A 12 -11.08 22.96 -1.71
N LYS A 13 -10.36 23.93 -2.28
CA LYS A 13 -9.14 23.67 -3.08
C LYS A 13 -8.03 23.04 -2.25
N GLU A 14 -7.81 23.52 -1.02
CA GLU A 14 -6.79 22.94 -0.13
C GLU A 14 -7.14 21.51 0.26
N LYS A 15 -8.41 21.23 0.62
CA LYS A 15 -8.86 19.86 0.90
C LYS A 15 -8.68 18.91 -0.29
N LEU A 16 -8.95 19.36 -1.50
CA LEU A 16 -8.71 18.57 -2.73
C LEU A 16 -7.22 18.31 -2.97
N LYS A 17 -6.36 19.30 -2.72
CA LYS A 17 -4.90 19.19 -2.85
C LYS A 17 -4.33 18.22 -1.81
N GLU A 18 -4.82 18.28 -0.59
CA GLU A 18 -4.46 17.35 0.49
C GLU A 18 -4.86 15.90 0.11
N ALA A 19 -6.10 15.70 -0.33
CA ALA A 19 -6.59 14.39 -0.77
C ALA A 19 -5.73 13.81 -1.92
N ARG A 20 -5.40 14.64 -2.92
CA ARG A 20 -4.53 14.25 -4.04
C ARG A 20 -3.13 13.88 -3.55
N THR A 21 -2.55 14.65 -2.64
CA THR A 21 -1.24 14.38 -2.06
C THR A 21 -1.24 13.06 -1.29
N ARG A 22 -2.28 12.80 -0.51
CA ARG A 22 -2.46 11.54 0.23
C ARG A 22 -2.54 10.33 -0.72
N GLN A 23 -3.37 10.42 -1.76
CA GLN A 23 -3.47 9.37 -2.79
C GLN A 23 -2.12 9.13 -3.48
N LYS A 24 -1.40 10.19 -3.83
CA LYS A 24 -0.08 10.11 -4.46
C LYS A 24 0.96 9.48 -3.54
N SER A 25 0.95 9.80 -2.25
CA SER A 25 1.84 9.20 -1.25
C SER A 25 1.59 7.69 -1.15
N TYR A 26 0.33 7.25 -1.04
CA TYR A 26 -0.02 5.83 -0.98
C TYR A 26 0.38 5.09 -2.25
N ALA A 27 0.10 5.65 -3.42
CA ALA A 27 0.49 5.04 -4.70
C ALA A 27 2.02 4.97 -4.88
N ASN A 28 2.75 5.99 -4.42
CA ASN A 28 4.19 6.05 -4.60
C ASN A 28 4.96 5.15 -3.62
N LYS A 29 4.40 4.83 -2.45
CA LYS A 29 5.07 4.05 -1.40
C LYS A 29 5.55 2.66 -1.86
N HIS A 30 4.89 2.07 -2.85
CA HIS A 30 5.23 0.76 -3.42
C HIS A 30 5.56 0.81 -4.93
N ARG A 31 5.80 2.00 -5.50
CA ARG A 31 6.19 2.17 -6.92
C ARG A 31 7.67 1.97 -7.18
N ARG A 32 8.51 2.00 -6.15
CA ARG A 32 9.95 1.73 -6.24
C ARG A 32 10.26 0.36 -5.65
N SER A 33 11.39 -0.23 -6.05
CA SER A 33 11.96 -1.39 -5.36
C SER A 33 12.13 -1.04 -3.88
N ILE A 34 11.58 -1.88 -3.01
CA ILE A 34 11.81 -1.77 -1.56
C ILE A 34 13.16 -2.41 -1.30
N GLU A 35 14.07 -1.64 -0.71
CA GLU A 35 15.35 -2.15 -0.21
C GLU A 35 15.12 -2.67 1.21
N PHE A 36 15.65 -3.86 1.47
CA PHE A 36 15.58 -4.52 2.78
C PHE A 36 16.99 -4.67 3.34
N HIS A 37 17.12 -4.56 4.66
CA HIS A 37 18.37 -4.77 5.36
C HIS A 37 18.38 -6.15 6.02
N PRO A 38 19.57 -6.74 6.25
CA PRO A 38 19.69 -7.92 7.10
C PRO A 38 19.01 -7.70 8.46
N GLY A 39 18.18 -8.64 8.89
CA GLY A 39 17.36 -8.55 10.11
C GLY A 39 15.93 -8.06 9.90
N ASP A 40 15.58 -7.50 8.72
CA ASP A 40 14.20 -7.11 8.43
C ASP A 40 13.29 -8.33 8.29
N ARG A 41 12.09 -8.26 8.90
CA ARG A 41 11.05 -9.28 8.77
C ARG A 41 10.06 -8.94 7.66
N VAL A 42 10.08 -9.70 6.58
CA VAL A 42 9.27 -9.45 5.38
C VAL A 42 8.33 -10.60 5.05
N PHE A 43 7.18 -10.29 4.47
CA PHE A 43 6.29 -11.30 3.91
C PHE A 43 6.64 -11.56 2.45
N LEU A 44 6.93 -12.82 2.12
CA LEU A 44 7.26 -13.19 0.74
C LEU A 44 5.97 -13.39 -0.07
N LYS A 45 5.90 -12.77 -1.24
CA LYS A 45 4.82 -13.01 -2.21
C LYS A 45 5.09 -14.32 -2.95
N VAL A 46 4.11 -15.23 -2.96
CA VAL A 46 4.22 -16.53 -3.63
C VAL A 46 3.16 -16.69 -4.71
N SER A 47 3.43 -17.56 -5.69
CA SER A 47 2.38 -17.98 -6.62
C SER A 47 1.35 -18.83 -5.88
N PRO A 48 0.07 -18.83 -6.32
CA PRO A 48 -0.96 -19.67 -5.71
C PRO A 48 -0.56 -21.15 -5.65
N ALA A 49 0.12 -21.68 -6.67
CA ALA A 49 0.59 -23.06 -6.68
C ALA A 49 1.62 -23.35 -5.57
N HIS A 50 2.56 -22.44 -5.34
CA HIS A 50 3.53 -22.56 -4.25
C HIS A 50 2.88 -22.39 -2.87
N GLY A 51 1.88 -21.50 -2.75
CA GLY A 51 1.09 -21.32 -1.54
C GLY A 51 0.27 -22.57 -1.19
N VAL A 52 -0.42 -23.16 -2.18
CA VAL A 52 -1.18 -24.41 -2.01
C VAL A 52 -0.27 -25.56 -1.61
N ARG A 53 0.93 -25.69 -2.21
CA ARG A 53 1.88 -26.75 -1.84
C ARG A 53 2.42 -26.62 -0.41
N ARG A 54 2.66 -25.40 0.08
CA ARG A 54 3.19 -25.17 1.45
C ARG A 54 2.13 -25.17 2.54
N PHE A 55 0.97 -24.58 2.29
CA PHE A 55 -0.07 -24.38 3.31
C PHE A 55 -1.31 -25.27 3.13
N GLY A 56 -1.43 -25.99 2.01
CA GLY A 56 -2.57 -26.88 1.73
C GLY A 56 -3.89 -26.15 1.46
N ILE A 57 -3.94 -24.82 1.56
CA ILE A 57 -5.16 -24.03 1.38
C ILE A 57 -5.44 -23.85 -0.12
N LYS A 58 -6.30 -24.71 -0.67
CA LYS A 58 -6.74 -24.68 -2.06
C LYS A 58 -8.08 -23.94 -2.18
N GLY A 59 -8.09 -22.83 -2.91
CA GLY A 59 -9.31 -22.05 -3.17
C GLY A 59 -9.03 -20.61 -3.56
N LYS A 60 -10.09 -19.83 -3.85
CA LYS A 60 -10.00 -18.40 -4.18
C LYS A 60 -9.29 -17.56 -3.09
N LEU A 61 -9.25 -18.07 -1.87
CA LEU A 61 -8.66 -17.42 -0.68
C LEU A 61 -7.27 -17.98 -0.30
N SER A 62 -6.55 -18.65 -1.22
CA SER A 62 -5.18 -19.09 -0.94
C SER A 62 -4.29 -17.88 -0.57
N PRO A 63 -3.51 -17.92 0.52
CA PRO A 63 -2.63 -16.83 0.91
C PRO A 63 -1.63 -16.49 -0.20
N ARG A 64 -1.58 -15.21 -0.61
CA ARG A 64 -0.59 -14.70 -1.58
C ARG A 64 0.73 -14.31 -0.95
N PHE A 65 0.72 -14.11 0.37
CA PHE A 65 1.85 -13.73 1.17
C PHE A 65 2.05 -14.75 2.27
N ILE A 66 3.30 -15.09 2.51
CA ILE A 66 3.72 -16.08 3.50
C ILE A 66 4.55 -15.37 4.56
N GLY A 67 4.53 -15.91 5.79
CA GLY A 67 4.92 -15.28 7.08
C GLY A 67 6.20 -14.43 7.12
N PRO A 68 6.53 -13.82 8.26
CA PRO A 68 7.71 -12.99 8.37
C PRO A 68 8.98 -13.84 8.22
N PHE A 69 9.74 -13.60 7.15
CA PHE A 69 11.08 -14.13 6.93
C PHE A 69 12.09 -13.05 7.27
N GLU A 70 13.17 -13.44 7.93
CA GLU A 70 14.32 -12.58 8.16
C GLU A 70 15.19 -12.54 6.90
N ILE A 71 15.52 -11.34 6.44
CA ILE A 71 16.53 -11.14 5.39
C ILE A 71 17.91 -11.38 6.01
N LEU A 72 18.71 -12.24 5.36
CA LEU A 72 20.08 -12.56 5.78
C LEU A 72 21.09 -11.55 5.26
#